data_AF-A0A8S3XK61-F1
#
_entry.id   AF-A0A8S3XK61-F1
#
_cell.length_a   1.000
_cell.length_b   1.000
_cell.length_c   1.000
_cell.angle_alpha   90.00
_cell.angle_beta   90.00
_cell.angle_gamma   90.00
#
_symmetry.space_group_name_H-M   'P 1'
#
loop_
_entity.id
_entity.type
_entity.pdbx_description
1 polymer ?
#
loop_
_entity_poly.entity_id
_entity_poly.type
_entity_poly.pdbx_seq_one_letter_code
_entity_poly.pdbx_strand_id
1 'polypeptide(L)'
;MVLALSDSRSRHKHNLERERSRNAQELMRVERAHNKIITQLMKEMASELGHARTDIKNTLQESKAIRGWLNFETQEPFRKTSDLLKAVTDLDKRIGVIQSNLSQQKQEGADNILSHLRVDLTGVKSSVETLKLQLDEMRRVIEKSENNTKKVLETGQKTLLRLESPPSHPSEEISKTLEHELNGMKSSLKEIDTSIRSGLSILPSADSSKIFQTSIREHLQPIEEHLVAMSSELRTMREQKQRAPSPTAPSLATELAQTGEAATKPKKTYARVAASPPLPKPNHTLIITSTDSKNTAENIIERIREALDTKKDWSQSR
;
A
#
# COMPACT_ATOMS: atom_id res chain seq x y z
N MET A 1 -18.48 82.28 107.56
CA MET A 1 -17.41 82.02 106.56
C MET A 1 -17.17 80.53 106.33
N VAL A 2 -17.07 79.70 107.38
CA VAL A 2 -16.79 78.25 107.28
C VAL A 2 -17.84 77.45 106.48
N LEU A 3 -19.14 77.75 106.62
CA LEU A 3 -20.21 77.06 105.88
C LEU A 3 -20.17 77.31 104.36
N ALA A 4 -19.81 78.52 103.93
CA ALA A 4 -19.70 78.87 102.51
C ALA A 4 -18.54 78.13 101.82
N LEU A 5 -17.45 77.87 102.54
CA LEU A 5 -16.32 77.09 102.03
C LEU A 5 -16.63 75.60 101.93
N SER A 6 -17.39 75.05 102.88
CA SER A 6 -17.83 73.65 102.84
C SER A 6 -18.78 73.38 101.65
N ASP A 7 -19.77 74.27 101.44
CA ASP A 7 -20.69 74.16 100.31
C ASP A 7 -19.97 74.30 98.95
N SER A 8 -19.05 75.27 98.83
CA SER A 8 -18.22 75.43 97.62
C SER A 8 -17.37 74.19 97.30
N ARG A 9 -16.72 73.61 98.32
CA ARG A 9 -15.94 72.36 98.17
C ARG A 9 -16.82 71.17 97.78
N SER A 10 -18.00 71.04 98.36
CA SER A 10 -18.96 69.99 98.03
C SER A 10 -19.43 70.08 96.57
N ARG A 11 -19.81 71.29 96.12
CA ARG A 11 -20.19 71.54 94.72
C ARG A 11 -19.05 71.27 93.75
N HIS A 12 -17.84 71.66 94.10
CA HIS A 12 -16.66 71.39 93.27
C HIS A 12 -16.38 69.89 93.16
N LYS A 13 -16.43 69.15 94.27
CA LYS A 13 -16.31 67.69 94.28
C LYS A 13 -17.39 67.03 93.43
N HIS A 14 -18.64 67.47 93.57
CA HIS A 14 -19.76 66.96 92.79
C HIS A 14 -19.59 67.24 91.28
N ASN A 15 -19.11 68.44 90.93
CA ASN A 15 -18.82 68.79 89.53
C ASN A 15 -17.69 67.94 88.97
N LEU A 16 -16.61 67.70 89.73
CA LEU A 16 -15.53 66.80 89.31
C LEU A 16 -16.03 65.37 89.08
N GLU A 17 -16.89 64.85 89.96
CA GLU A 17 -17.44 63.50 89.82
C GLU A 17 -18.37 63.39 88.60
N ARG A 18 -19.18 64.43 88.35
CA ARG A 18 -20.02 64.53 87.16
C ARG A 18 -19.18 64.57 85.89
N GLU A 19 -18.10 65.36 85.85
CA GLU A 19 -17.20 65.44 84.71
C GLU A 19 -16.43 64.14 84.48
N ARG A 20 -15.96 63.46 85.54
CA ARG A 20 -15.36 62.13 85.44
C ARG A 20 -16.33 61.10 84.84
N SER A 21 -17.58 61.12 85.30
CA SER A 21 -18.63 60.24 84.79
C SER A 21 -18.95 60.51 83.32
N ARG A 22 -19.02 61.79 82.92
CA ARG A 22 -19.19 62.19 81.51
C ARG A 22 -18.03 61.72 80.64
N ASN A 23 -16.79 61.97 81.08
CA ASN A 23 -15.60 61.56 80.34
C ASN A 23 -15.53 60.03 80.16
N ALA A 24 -15.86 59.25 81.19
CA ALA A 24 -15.92 57.79 81.10
C ALA A 24 -17.00 57.31 80.10
N GLN A 25 -18.16 57.99 80.06
CA GLN A 25 -19.21 57.68 79.09
C GLN A 25 -18.80 58.02 77.66
N GLU A 26 -18.16 59.17 77.43
CA GLU A 26 -17.65 59.57 76.11
C GLU A 26 -16.58 58.60 75.62
N LEU A 27 -15.64 58.21 76.49
CA LEU A 27 -14.62 57.21 76.15
C LEU A 27 -15.26 55.89 75.72
N MET A 28 -16.24 55.38 76.49
CA MET A 28 -16.97 54.16 76.10
C MET A 28 -17.76 54.32 74.79
N ARG A 29 -18.31 55.52 74.49
CA ARG A 29 -19.02 55.78 73.24
C ARG A 29 -18.07 55.73 72.06
N VAL A 30 -16.92 56.38 72.17
CA VAL A 30 -15.87 56.38 71.14
C VAL A 30 -15.33 54.96 70.93
N GLU A 31 -15.03 54.23 71.99
CA GLU A 31 -14.57 52.83 71.90
C GLU A 31 -15.59 51.93 71.20
N ARG A 32 -16.88 52.04 71.54
CA ARG A 32 -17.93 51.28 70.86
C ARG A 32 -18.06 51.67 69.38
N ALA A 33 -17.94 52.95 69.05
CA ALA A 33 -17.98 53.43 67.67
C ALA A 33 -16.78 52.90 66.87
N HIS A 34 -15.56 52.97 67.42
CA HIS A 34 -14.37 52.41 66.79
C HIS A 34 -14.47 50.90 66.62
N ASN A 35 -14.92 50.16 67.64
CA ASN A 35 -15.11 48.71 67.53
C ASN A 35 -16.14 48.35 66.44
N LYS A 36 -17.20 49.15 66.29
CA LYS A 36 -18.17 48.97 65.20
C LYS A 36 -17.54 49.21 63.83
N ILE A 37 -16.72 50.24 63.68
CA ILE A 37 -16.00 50.52 62.43
C ILE A 37 -15.01 49.40 62.12
N ILE A 38 -14.21 48.96 63.09
CA ILE A 38 -13.22 47.89 62.91
C ILE A 38 -13.91 46.59 62.51
N THR A 39 -14.98 46.20 63.21
CA THR A 39 -15.72 44.97 62.87
C THR A 39 -16.37 45.03 61.50
N GLN A 40 -16.90 46.20 61.11
CA GLN A 40 -17.42 46.43 59.77
C GLN A 40 -16.33 46.32 58.71
N LEU A 41 -15.19 46.98 58.90
CA LEU A 41 -14.05 46.94 57.98
C LEU A 41 -13.51 45.51 57.82
N MET A 42 -13.37 44.77 58.92
CA MET A 42 -12.94 43.37 58.88
C MET A 42 -13.92 42.49 58.10
N LYS A 43 -15.23 42.74 58.25
CA LYS A 43 -16.27 42.01 57.52
C LYS A 43 -16.24 42.32 56.03
N GLU A 44 -16.09 43.60 55.67
CA GLU A 44 -15.97 44.06 54.28
C GLU A 44 -14.73 43.44 53.63
N MET A 45 -13.56 43.56 54.27
CA MET A 45 -12.31 42.97 53.79
C MET A 45 -12.39 41.45 53.62
N ALA A 46 -12.99 40.74 54.58
CA ALA A 46 -13.20 39.30 54.47
C ALA A 46 -14.12 38.94 53.29
N SER A 47 -15.14 39.76 53.02
CA SER A 47 -16.03 39.57 51.88
C SER A 47 -15.31 39.82 50.56
N GLU A 48 -14.55 40.91 50.43
CA GLU A 48 -13.79 41.25 49.22
C GLU A 48 -12.73 40.18 48.92
N LEU A 49 -11.99 39.72 49.93
CA LEU A 49 -11.05 38.61 49.80
C LEU A 49 -11.75 37.31 49.37
N GLY A 50 -12.96 37.08 49.86
CA GLY A 50 -13.81 35.97 49.44
C GLY A 50 -14.13 36.01 47.94
N HIS A 51 -14.60 37.16 47.46
CA HIS A 51 -14.92 37.38 46.04
C HIS A 51 -13.67 37.29 45.16
N ALA A 52 -12.58 37.96 45.54
CA ALA A 52 -11.32 37.89 44.80
C ALA A 52 -10.81 36.44 44.69
N ARG A 53 -10.94 35.64 45.77
CA ARG A 53 -10.55 34.23 45.75
C ARG A 53 -11.44 33.41 44.81
N THR A 54 -12.75 33.66 44.76
CA THR A 54 -13.64 32.95 43.83
C THR A 54 -13.35 33.33 42.37
N ASP A 55 -13.07 34.61 42.10
CA ASP A 55 -12.79 35.09 40.75
C ASP A 55 -11.47 34.53 40.23
N ILE A 56 -10.43 34.50 41.05
CA ILE A 56 -9.14 33.86 40.72
C ILE A 56 -9.35 32.37 40.44
N LYS A 57 -10.17 31.68 41.24
CA LYS A 57 -10.46 30.26 41.04
C LYS A 57 -11.18 30.01 39.70
N ASN A 58 -12.16 30.84 39.37
CA ASN A 58 -12.91 30.74 38.11
C ASN A 58 -12.01 31.04 36.91
N THR A 59 -11.23 32.12 36.97
CA THR A 59 -10.26 32.51 35.95
C THR A 59 -9.24 31.39 35.70
N LEU A 60 -8.77 30.72 36.76
CA LEU A 60 -7.87 29.58 36.63
C LEU A 60 -8.55 28.38 35.95
N GLN A 61 -9.81 28.11 36.25
CA GLN A 61 -10.57 27.04 35.60
C GLN A 61 -10.79 27.33 34.12
N GLU A 62 -11.16 28.56 33.77
CA GLU A 62 -11.31 29.00 32.38
C GLU A 62 -9.98 28.94 31.63
N SER A 63 -8.88 29.40 32.24
CA SER A 63 -7.54 29.29 31.65
C SER A 63 -7.14 27.83 31.37
N LYS A 64 -7.45 26.90 32.29
CA LYS A 64 -7.24 25.46 32.08
C LYS A 64 -8.10 24.92 30.94
N ALA A 65 -9.35 25.37 30.84
CA ALA A 65 -10.26 24.97 29.76
C ALA A 65 -9.75 25.47 28.40
N ILE A 66 -9.33 26.75 28.31
CA ILE A 66 -8.73 27.33 27.11
C ILE A 66 -7.47 26.56 26.72
N ARG A 67 -6.59 26.25 27.69
CA ARG A 67 -5.40 25.44 27.43
C ARG A 67 -5.76 24.05 26.89
N GLY A 68 -6.75 23.40 27.47
CA GLY A 68 -7.25 22.11 26.99
C GLY A 68 -7.77 22.19 25.56
N TRP A 69 -8.52 23.24 25.25
CA TRP A 69 -9.03 23.49 23.89
C TRP A 69 -7.90 23.74 22.90
N LEU A 70 -6.96 24.63 23.21
CA LEU A 70 -5.81 24.88 22.36
C LEU A 70 -4.99 23.61 22.14
N ASN A 71 -4.80 22.79 23.17
CA ASN A 71 -4.08 21.52 23.02
C ASN A 71 -4.79 20.57 22.06
N PHE A 72 -6.12 20.46 22.18
CA PHE A 72 -6.92 19.65 21.27
C PHE A 72 -6.91 20.20 19.84
N GLU A 73 -6.99 21.52 19.65
CA GLU A 73 -7.04 22.12 18.32
C GLU A 73 -5.66 22.19 17.64
N THR A 74 -4.56 22.14 18.41
CA THR A 74 -3.20 22.29 17.85
C THR A 74 -2.39 20.99 17.89
N GLN A 75 -2.25 20.33 19.04
CA GLN A 75 -1.39 19.14 19.16
C GLN A 75 -1.99 17.93 18.46
N GLU A 76 -3.30 17.71 18.57
CA GLU A 76 -3.94 16.54 17.95
C GLU A 76 -3.87 16.60 16.41
N PRO A 77 -4.21 17.71 15.74
CA PRO A 77 -3.99 17.86 14.30
C PRO A 77 -2.53 17.78 13.90
N PHE A 78 -1.61 18.32 14.72
CA PHE A 78 -0.17 18.21 14.45
C PHE A 78 0.29 16.76 14.48
N ARG A 79 -0.13 15.97 15.47
CA ARG A 79 0.15 14.53 15.55
C ARG A 79 -0.38 13.78 14.34
N LYS A 80 -1.65 14.01 13.99
CA LYS A 80 -2.27 13.38 12.81
C LYS A 80 -1.54 13.76 11.51
N THR A 81 -1.17 15.03 11.36
CA THR A 81 -0.40 15.50 10.20
C THR A 81 0.99 14.85 10.15
N SER A 82 1.65 14.70 11.29
CA SER A 82 2.94 14.01 11.39
C SER A 82 2.85 12.53 11.02
N ASP A 83 1.80 11.84 11.49
CA ASP A 83 1.58 10.43 11.16
C ASP A 83 1.19 10.24 9.68
N LEU A 84 0.38 11.15 9.12
CA LEU A 84 0.10 11.20 7.69
C LEU A 84 1.36 11.43 6.87
N LEU A 85 2.23 12.36 7.30
CA LEU A 85 3.50 12.62 6.62
C LEU A 85 4.38 11.37 6.61
N LYS A 86 4.49 10.65 7.73
CA LYS A 86 5.22 9.37 7.78
C LYS A 86 4.63 8.35 6.82
N ALA A 87 3.30 8.19 6.80
CA ALA A 87 2.63 7.27 5.89
C ALA A 87 2.87 7.62 4.41
N VAL A 88 2.83 8.92 4.06
CA VAL A 88 3.14 9.40 2.70
C VAL A 88 4.60 9.11 2.35
N THR A 89 5.55 9.36 3.26
CA THR A 89 6.97 9.05 2.98
C THR A 89 7.24 7.55 2.84
N ASP A 90 6.48 6.69 3.54
CA ASP A 90 6.58 5.24 3.37
C ASP A 90 6.01 4.78 2.02
N LEU A 91 4.85 5.33 1.63
CA LEU A 91 4.27 5.09 0.31
C LEU A 91 5.22 5.54 -0.81
N ASP A 92 5.85 6.70 -0.67
CA ASP A 92 6.81 7.22 -1.65
C ASP A 92 8.03 6.28 -1.80
N LYS A 93 8.57 5.77 -0.69
CA LYS A 93 9.62 4.74 -0.71
C LYS A 93 9.17 3.47 -1.41
N ARG A 94 7.95 2.99 -1.10
CA ARG A 94 7.38 1.79 -1.74
C ARG A 94 7.17 1.98 -3.24
N ILE A 95 6.70 3.15 -3.65
CA ILE A 95 6.56 3.51 -5.08
C ILE A 95 7.93 3.51 -5.75
N GLY A 96 8.96 4.09 -5.12
CA GLY A 96 10.33 4.07 -5.62
C GLY A 96 10.85 2.64 -5.85
N VAL A 97 10.61 1.73 -4.91
CA VAL A 97 10.98 0.30 -5.05
C VAL A 97 10.22 -0.38 -6.19
N ILE A 98 8.92 -0.11 -6.33
CA ILE A 98 8.12 -0.67 -7.43
C ILE A 98 8.64 -0.16 -8.78
N GLN A 99 8.97 1.13 -8.88
CA GLN A 99 9.51 1.73 -10.09
C GLN A 99 10.89 1.16 -10.46
N SER A 100 11.78 0.95 -9.47
CA SER A 100 13.09 0.33 -9.72
C SER A 100 12.94 -1.11 -10.20
N ASN A 101 12.06 -1.89 -9.56
CA ASN A 101 11.82 -3.28 -9.92
C ASN A 101 11.22 -3.39 -11.32
N LEU A 102 10.25 -2.53 -11.67
CA LEU A 102 9.63 -2.50 -12.99
C LEU A 102 10.64 -2.14 -14.09
N SER A 103 11.56 -1.21 -13.80
CA SER A 103 12.62 -0.81 -14.73
C SER A 103 13.62 -1.95 -14.97
N GLN A 104 14.03 -2.65 -13.91
CA GLN A 104 14.91 -3.82 -14.01
C GLN A 104 14.24 -4.96 -14.78
N GLN A 105 12.99 -5.27 -14.47
CA GLN A 105 12.25 -6.37 -15.11
C GLN A 105 12.01 -6.12 -16.61
N LYS A 106 11.78 -4.86 -17.01
CA LYS A 106 11.64 -4.49 -18.42
C LYS A 106 12.94 -4.64 -19.20
N GLN A 107 14.08 -4.41 -18.55
CA GLN A 107 15.39 -4.48 -19.16
C GLN A 107 15.86 -5.94 -19.28
N GLU A 108 15.70 -6.75 -18.23
CA GLU A 108 16.03 -8.17 -18.26
C GLU A 108 15.12 -8.98 -19.20
N GLY A 109 13.82 -8.66 -19.26
CA GLY A 109 12.90 -9.34 -20.18
C GLY A 109 13.21 -9.07 -21.65
N ALA A 110 13.52 -7.81 -22.00
CA ALA A 110 13.87 -7.45 -23.37
C ALA A 110 15.23 -8.02 -23.79
N ASP A 111 16.23 -7.96 -22.92
CA ASP A 111 17.58 -8.45 -23.23
C ASP A 111 17.64 -9.99 -23.33
N ASN A 112 16.86 -10.72 -22.51
CA ASN A 112 16.76 -12.17 -22.61
C ASN A 112 16.06 -12.63 -23.90
N ILE A 113 14.98 -11.95 -24.32
CA ILE A 113 14.30 -12.28 -25.58
C ILE A 113 15.20 -11.96 -26.78
N LEU A 114 15.86 -10.80 -26.78
CA LEU A 114 16.76 -10.39 -27.85
C LEU A 114 18.00 -11.28 -27.96
N SER A 115 18.55 -11.75 -26.85
CA SER A 115 19.69 -12.65 -26.84
C SER A 115 19.32 -14.04 -27.38
N HIS A 116 18.17 -14.60 -27.00
CA HIS A 116 17.69 -15.87 -27.54
C HIS A 116 17.48 -15.80 -29.06
N LEU A 117 16.76 -14.77 -29.54
CA LEU A 117 16.53 -14.56 -30.97
C LEU A 117 17.84 -14.37 -31.75
N ARG A 118 18.86 -13.76 -31.12
CA ARG A 118 20.18 -13.62 -31.72
C ARG A 118 20.89 -14.96 -31.87
N VAL A 119 20.82 -15.82 -30.86
CA VAL A 119 21.36 -17.18 -30.90
C VAL A 119 20.67 -17.98 -32.00
N ASP A 120 19.33 -17.95 -32.07
CA ASP A 120 18.57 -18.65 -33.11
C ASP A 120 18.94 -18.16 -34.52
N LEU A 121 19.05 -16.84 -34.71
CA LEU A 121 19.45 -16.25 -35.98
C LEU A 121 20.87 -16.69 -36.39
N THR A 122 21.79 -16.78 -35.43
CA THR A 122 23.14 -17.30 -35.71
C THR A 122 23.13 -18.79 -36.07
N GLY A 123 22.27 -19.59 -35.45
CA GLY A 123 22.09 -21.01 -35.78
C GLY A 123 21.46 -21.23 -37.16
N VAL A 124 20.48 -20.40 -37.54
CA VAL A 124 19.90 -20.41 -38.89
C VAL A 124 20.96 -20.00 -39.91
N LYS A 125 21.76 -18.97 -39.63
CA LYS A 125 22.83 -18.52 -40.52
C LYS A 125 23.86 -19.61 -40.79
N SER A 126 24.36 -20.29 -39.77
CA SER A 126 25.33 -21.38 -39.94
C SER A 126 24.73 -22.58 -40.70
N SER A 127 23.45 -22.86 -40.50
CA SER A 127 22.72 -23.90 -41.25
C SER A 127 22.62 -23.54 -42.73
N VAL A 128 22.30 -22.28 -43.05
CA VAL A 128 22.24 -21.78 -44.45
C VAL A 128 23.63 -21.80 -45.10
N GLU A 129 24.68 -21.43 -44.37
CA GLU A 129 26.06 -21.53 -44.88
C GLU A 129 26.46 -22.98 -45.17
N THR A 130 26.04 -23.92 -44.32
CA THR A 130 26.27 -25.36 -44.53
C THR A 130 25.52 -25.88 -45.76
N LEU A 131 24.24 -25.53 -45.91
CA LEU A 131 23.43 -25.88 -47.09
C LEU A 131 24.02 -25.29 -48.38
N LYS A 132 24.55 -24.06 -48.32
CA LYS A 132 25.23 -23.43 -49.44
C LYS A 132 26.46 -24.24 -49.86
N LEU A 133 27.32 -24.63 -48.91
CA LEU A 133 28.49 -25.46 -49.18
C LEU A 133 28.10 -26.82 -49.79
N GLN A 134 27.03 -27.45 -49.27
CA GLN A 134 26.51 -28.70 -49.81
C GLN A 134 26.01 -28.53 -51.26
N LEU A 135 25.31 -27.43 -51.56
CA LEU A 135 24.83 -27.14 -52.92
C LEU A 135 25.98 -26.89 -53.90
N ASP A 136 27.02 -26.17 -53.47
CA ASP A 136 28.20 -25.90 -54.29
C ASP A 136 28.96 -27.19 -54.61
N GLU A 137 29.08 -28.12 -53.65
CA GLU A 137 29.69 -29.43 -53.90
C GLU A 137 28.83 -30.30 -54.84
N MET A 138 27.49 -30.27 -54.68
CA MET A 138 26.60 -30.96 -55.62
C MET A 138 26.75 -30.43 -57.05
N ARG A 139 26.84 -29.10 -57.23
CA ARG A 139 27.09 -28.49 -58.55
C ARG A 139 28.39 -28.98 -59.17
N ARG A 140 29.46 -29.04 -58.36
CA ARG A 140 30.77 -29.53 -58.79
C ARG A 140 30.75 -31.01 -59.19
N VAL A 141 30.02 -31.84 -58.45
CA VAL A 141 29.82 -33.27 -58.79
C VAL A 141 29.07 -33.43 -60.11
N ILE A 142 28.01 -32.64 -60.33
CA ILE A 142 27.23 -32.63 -61.57
C ILE A 142 28.14 -32.26 -62.76
N GLU A 143 28.87 -31.14 -62.67
CA GLU A 143 29.75 -30.68 -63.75
C GLU A 143 30.85 -31.70 -64.10
N LYS A 144 31.43 -32.35 -63.09
CA LYS A 144 32.41 -33.43 -63.30
C LYS A 144 31.78 -34.66 -63.98
N SER A 145 30.58 -35.03 -63.56
CA SER A 145 29.82 -36.14 -64.16
C SER A 145 29.45 -35.84 -65.62
N GLU A 146 28.98 -34.63 -65.92
CA GLU A 146 28.66 -34.18 -67.28
C GLU A 146 29.89 -34.22 -68.20
N ASN A 147 31.03 -33.69 -67.75
CA ASN A 147 32.28 -33.73 -68.51
C ASN A 147 32.76 -35.16 -68.79
N ASN A 148 32.67 -36.03 -67.79
CA ASN A 148 33.04 -37.44 -67.97
C ASN A 148 32.06 -38.19 -68.88
N THR A 149 30.77 -37.87 -68.80
CA THR A 149 29.74 -38.44 -69.69
C THR A 149 29.98 -38.01 -71.14
N LYS A 150 30.34 -36.73 -71.36
CA LYS A 150 30.72 -36.22 -72.69
C LYS A 150 31.93 -36.95 -73.27
N LYS A 151 32.98 -37.18 -72.46
CA LYS A 151 34.16 -37.96 -72.87
C LYS A 151 33.82 -39.40 -73.26
N VAL A 152 32.95 -40.05 -72.49
CA VAL A 152 32.47 -41.41 -72.81
C VAL A 152 31.70 -41.41 -74.12
N LEU A 153 30.82 -40.42 -74.34
CA LEU A 153 30.05 -40.29 -75.58
C LEU A 153 30.96 -40.06 -76.80
N GLU A 154 31.92 -39.13 -76.72
CA GLU A 154 32.87 -38.83 -77.80
C GLU A 154 33.74 -40.06 -78.12
N THR A 155 34.23 -40.77 -77.10
CA THR A 155 35.02 -41.99 -77.28
C THR A 155 34.17 -43.10 -77.89
N GLY A 156 32.91 -43.26 -77.46
CA GLY A 156 31.96 -44.21 -78.00
C GLY A 156 31.55 -43.94 -79.44
N GLN A 157 31.39 -42.67 -79.83
CA GLN A 157 31.13 -42.29 -81.21
C GLN A 157 32.35 -42.55 -82.10
N LYS A 158 33.56 -42.28 -81.60
CA LYS A 158 34.82 -42.54 -82.31
C LYS A 158 35.06 -44.03 -82.54
N THR A 159 34.75 -44.89 -81.57
CA THR A 159 34.84 -46.34 -81.73
C THR A 159 33.81 -46.88 -82.72
N LEU A 160 32.57 -46.35 -82.68
CA LEU A 160 31.49 -46.74 -83.58
C LEU A 160 31.82 -46.39 -85.05
N LEU A 161 32.29 -45.17 -85.31
CA LEU A 161 32.75 -44.73 -86.64
C LEU A 161 33.90 -45.59 -87.20
N ARG A 162 34.76 -46.14 -86.33
CA ARG A 162 35.86 -47.04 -86.73
C ARG A 162 35.42 -48.47 -87.02
N LEU A 163 34.36 -48.94 -86.37
CA LEU A 163 33.76 -50.24 -86.67
C LEU A 163 32.98 -50.22 -87.98
N GLU A 164 32.47 -49.04 -88.38
CA GLU A 164 31.66 -48.83 -89.58
C GLU A 164 32.51 -48.58 -90.86
N SER A 165 33.84 -48.35 -90.72
CA SER A 165 34.75 -48.11 -91.85
C SER A 165 35.44 -49.41 -92.36
N PRO A 166 35.63 -49.59 -93.68
CA PRO A 166 36.19 -50.83 -94.25
C PRO A 166 37.69 -51.01 -93.89
N PRO A 167 38.17 -52.27 -93.70
CA PRO A 167 39.49 -52.52 -93.11
C PRO A 167 40.63 -52.13 -94.06
N SER A 168 41.37 -51.09 -93.70
CA SER A 168 42.60 -50.66 -94.40
C SER A 168 43.89 -51.21 -93.77
N HIS A 169 43.84 -51.81 -92.57
CA HIS A 169 45.00 -52.20 -91.75
C HIS A 169 44.81 -53.58 -91.09
N PRO A 170 45.90 -54.29 -90.69
CA PRO A 170 45.80 -55.64 -90.14
C PRO A 170 44.95 -55.68 -88.87
N SER A 171 44.11 -56.71 -88.76
CA SER A 171 43.09 -56.95 -87.73
C SER A 171 43.57 -56.81 -86.28
N GLU A 172 44.86 -56.95 -86.01
CA GLU A 172 45.44 -56.96 -84.66
C GLU A 172 45.67 -55.55 -84.08
N GLU A 173 45.94 -54.55 -84.93
CA GLU A 173 46.16 -53.16 -84.53
C GLU A 173 44.83 -52.45 -84.20
N ILE A 174 43.78 -52.80 -84.95
CA ILE A 174 42.40 -52.36 -84.70
C ILE A 174 41.91 -52.92 -83.36
N SER A 175 42.18 -54.20 -83.07
CA SER A 175 41.80 -54.84 -81.80
C SER A 175 42.48 -54.18 -80.60
N LYS A 176 43.79 -53.93 -80.66
CA LYS A 176 44.53 -53.23 -79.59
C LYS A 176 44.02 -51.81 -79.35
N THR A 177 43.65 -51.11 -80.42
CA THR A 177 43.11 -49.75 -80.32
C THR A 177 41.70 -49.74 -79.72
N LEU A 178 40.84 -50.69 -80.11
CA LEU A 178 39.51 -50.85 -79.54
C LEU A 178 39.57 -51.23 -78.05
N GLU A 179 40.49 -52.12 -77.66
CA GLU A 179 40.72 -52.45 -76.25
C GLU A 179 41.17 -51.23 -75.43
N HIS A 180 42.05 -50.40 -75.99
CA HIS A 180 42.47 -49.16 -75.34
C HIS A 180 41.31 -48.18 -75.17
N GLU A 181 40.48 -47.97 -76.19
CA GLU A 181 39.31 -47.07 -76.12
C GLU A 181 38.21 -47.62 -75.17
N LEU A 182 38.00 -48.94 -75.13
CA LEU A 182 37.07 -49.60 -74.21
C LEU A 182 37.56 -49.51 -72.75
N ASN A 183 38.86 -49.69 -72.52
CA ASN A 183 39.47 -49.48 -71.21
C ASN A 183 39.40 -48.01 -70.76
N GLY A 184 39.52 -47.06 -71.70
CA GLY A 184 39.30 -45.64 -71.47
C GLY A 184 37.86 -45.34 -71.02
N MET A 185 36.86 -45.83 -71.76
CA MET A 185 35.44 -45.68 -71.40
C MET A 185 35.12 -46.32 -70.04
N LYS A 186 35.66 -47.51 -69.76
CA LYS A 186 35.47 -48.21 -68.47
C LYS A 186 36.07 -47.42 -67.30
N SER A 187 37.19 -46.74 -67.52
CA SER A 187 37.82 -45.90 -66.51
C SER A 187 37.01 -44.63 -66.24
N SER A 188 36.53 -43.96 -67.29
CA SER A 188 35.64 -42.79 -67.15
C SER A 188 34.30 -43.14 -66.49
N LEU A 189 33.73 -44.32 -66.76
CA LEU A 189 32.53 -44.82 -66.07
C LEU A 189 32.78 -45.07 -64.57
N LYS A 190 33.94 -45.61 -64.20
CA LYS A 190 34.34 -45.74 -62.79
C LYS A 190 34.52 -44.38 -62.11
N GLU A 191 35.03 -43.37 -62.82
CA GLU A 191 35.15 -42.01 -62.28
C GLU A 191 33.79 -41.32 -62.08
N ILE A 192 32.82 -41.59 -62.94
CA ILE A 192 31.43 -41.13 -62.78
C ILE A 192 30.83 -41.79 -61.53
N ASP A 193 30.92 -43.11 -61.43
CA ASP A 193 30.36 -43.87 -60.31
C ASP A 193 30.96 -43.46 -58.95
N THR A 194 32.27 -43.27 -58.89
CA THR A 194 32.97 -42.78 -57.69
C THR A 194 32.61 -41.33 -57.36
N SER A 195 32.46 -40.45 -58.35
CA SER A 195 32.04 -39.06 -58.13
C SER A 195 30.59 -38.95 -57.65
N ILE A 196 29.70 -39.81 -58.16
CA ILE A 196 28.30 -39.88 -57.72
C ILE A 196 28.23 -40.40 -56.28
N ARG A 197 28.94 -41.49 -55.95
CA ARG A 197 28.98 -42.03 -54.57
C ARG A 197 29.56 -41.02 -53.56
N SER A 198 30.60 -40.28 -53.94
CA SER A 198 31.15 -39.23 -53.06
C SER A 198 30.16 -38.08 -52.86
N GLY A 199 29.40 -37.70 -53.89
CA GLY A 199 28.35 -36.67 -53.78
C GLY A 199 27.15 -37.12 -52.93
N LEU A 200 26.74 -38.39 -53.04
CA LEU A 200 25.65 -38.94 -52.23
C LEU A 200 25.99 -39.08 -50.73
N SER A 201 27.27 -39.18 -50.37
CA SER A 201 27.70 -39.28 -48.97
C SER A 201 27.58 -37.94 -48.20
N ILE A 202 27.31 -36.83 -48.90
CA ILE A 202 27.20 -35.48 -48.33
C ILE A 202 25.73 -35.06 -48.11
N LEU A 203 24.78 -35.82 -48.66
CA LEU A 203 23.34 -35.63 -48.44
C LEU A 203 22.95 -36.12 -47.04
N PRO A 204 22.21 -35.33 -46.24
CA PRO A 204 21.76 -35.78 -44.95
C PRO A 204 20.73 -36.91 -45.13
N SER A 205 20.85 -37.96 -44.30
CA SER A 205 19.88 -39.05 -44.20
C SER A 205 18.44 -38.51 -44.08
N ALA A 206 17.47 -39.25 -44.61
CA ALA A 206 16.04 -38.91 -44.61
C ALA A 206 15.46 -38.59 -43.20
N ASP A 207 16.18 -38.92 -42.13
CA ASP A 207 15.85 -38.57 -40.75
C ASP A 207 15.95 -37.06 -40.44
N SER A 208 16.71 -36.28 -41.22
CA SER A 208 16.89 -34.83 -41.01
C SER A 208 15.61 -34.00 -41.22
N SER A 209 14.71 -34.46 -42.09
CA SER A 209 13.42 -33.80 -42.35
C SER A 209 12.45 -33.95 -41.17
N LYS A 210 12.49 -35.09 -40.45
CA LYS A 210 11.70 -35.29 -39.23
C LYS A 210 12.19 -34.40 -38.09
N ILE A 211 13.51 -34.24 -37.93
CA ILE A 211 14.11 -33.37 -36.90
C ILE A 211 13.71 -31.91 -37.12
N PHE A 212 13.60 -31.47 -38.37
CA PHE A 212 13.14 -30.11 -38.70
C PHE A 212 11.67 -29.86 -38.37
N GLN A 213 10.79 -30.85 -38.59
CA GLN A 213 9.37 -30.71 -38.24
C GLN A 213 9.10 -30.79 -36.74
N THR A 214 9.84 -31.63 -36.00
CA THR A 214 9.73 -31.68 -34.53
C THR A 214 10.26 -30.40 -33.90
N SER A 215 11.40 -29.91 -34.35
CA SER A 215 12.01 -28.68 -33.83
C SER A 215 11.11 -27.44 -33.98
N ILE A 216 10.48 -27.26 -35.15
CA ILE A 216 9.56 -26.12 -35.36
C ILE A 216 8.31 -26.25 -34.48
N ARG A 217 7.76 -27.46 -34.30
CA ARG A 217 6.59 -27.67 -33.44
C ARG A 217 6.91 -27.40 -31.97
N GLU A 218 8.08 -27.81 -31.51
CA GLU A 218 8.56 -27.57 -30.14
C GLU A 218 8.81 -26.07 -29.88
N HIS A 219 9.28 -25.30 -30.87
CA HIS A 219 9.46 -23.85 -30.73
C HIS A 219 8.14 -23.06 -30.75
N LEU A 220 7.09 -23.58 -31.40
CA LEU A 220 5.78 -22.95 -31.45
C LEU A 220 4.89 -23.29 -30.25
N GLN A 221 5.18 -24.39 -29.54
CA GLN A 221 4.40 -24.85 -28.40
C GLN A 221 4.34 -23.81 -27.24
N PRO A 222 5.43 -23.14 -26.83
CA PRO A 222 5.37 -22.11 -25.79
C PRO A 222 4.50 -20.91 -26.19
N ILE A 223 4.49 -20.55 -27.48
CA ILE A 223 3.68 -19.45 -28.00
C ILE A 223 2.20 -19.82 -28.00
N GLU A 224 1.88 -21.07 -28.35
CA GLU A 224 0.52 -21.62 -28.30
C GLU A 224 0.00 -21.70 -26.86
N GLU A 225 0.81 -22.20 -25.92
CA GLU A 225 0.48 -22.24 -24.49
C GLU A 225 0.27 -20.84 -23.90
N HIS A 226 1.11 -19.87 -24.28
CA HIS A 226 0.97 -18.49 -23.82
C HIS A 226 -0.29 -17.81 -24.37
N LEU A 227 -0.65 -18.06 -25.65
CA LEU A 227 -1.91 -17.58 -26.23
C LEU A 227 -3.13 -18.19 -25.55
N VAL A 228 -3.07 -19.49 -25.22
CA VAL A 228 -4.12 -20.16 -24.46
C VAL A 228 -4.24 -19.56 -23.05
N ALA A 229 -3.14 -19.33 -22.35
CA ALA A 229 -3.12 -18.70 -21.03
C ALA A 229 -3.73 -17.28 -21.07
N MET A 230 -3.27 -16.42 -21.98
CA MET A 230 -3.84 -15.08 -22.16
C MET A 230 -5.33 -15.12 -22.53
N SER A 231 -5.75 -16.06 -23.36
CA SER A 231 -7.17 -16.21 -23.73
C SER A 231 -8.02 -16.62 -22.53
N SER A 232 -7.49 -17.47 -21.65
CA SER A 232 -8.14 -17.87 -20.41
C SER A 232 -8.24 -16.72 -19.42
N GLU A 233 -7.21 -15.88 -19.32
CA GLU A 233 -7.19 -14.71 -18.45
C GLU A 233 -8.12 -13.60 -18.96
N LEU A 234 -8.21 -13.41 -20.28
CA LEU A 234 -9.22 -12.53 -20.88
C LEU A 234 -10.63 -13.05 -20.68
N ARG A 235 -10.82 -14.37 -20.64
CA ARG A 235 -12.10 -15.00 -20.34
C ARG A 235 -12.49 -14.78 -18.87
N THR A 236 -11.57 -15.00 -17.92
CA THR A 236 -11.83 -14.75 -16.49
C THR A 236 -12.10 -13.27 -16.22
N MET A 237 -11.36 -12.36 -16.85
CA MET A 237 -11.60 -10.92 -16.80
C MET A 237 -13.01 -10.54 -17.30
N ARG A 238 -13.47 -11.13 -18.41
CA ARG A 238 -14.83 -10.90 -18.93
C ARG A 238 -15.90 -11.49 -18.02
N GLU A 239 -15.68 -12.69 -17.50
CA GLU A 239 -16.60 -13.36 -16.57
C GLU A 239 -16.71 -12.58 -15.25
N GLN A 240 -15.59 -12.09 -14.71
CA GLN A 240 -15.56 -11.26 -13.51
C GLN A 240 -16.26 -9.90 -13.73
N LYS A 241 -16.15 -9.33 -14.93
CA LYS A 241 -16.89 -8.12 -15.33
C LYS A 241 -18.39 -8.37 -15.54
N GLN A 242 -18.82 -9.59 -15.86
CA GLN A 242 -20.24 -9.96 -15.99
C GLN A 242 -20.87 -10.41 -14.65
N ARG A 243 -20.07 -10.96 -13.73
CA ARG A 243 -20.52 -11.46 -12.42
C ARG A 243 -20.53 -10.39 -11.33
N ALA A 244 -19.77 -9.31 -11.50
CA ALA A 244 -19.90 -8.13 -10.66
C ALA A 244 -21.17 -7.36 -11.11
N PRO A 245 -22.18 -7.13 -10.25
CA PRO A 245 -23.15 -6.09 -10.53
C PRO A 245 -22.35 -4.80 -10.75
N SER A 246 -22.59 -4.12 -11.87
CA SER A 246 -22.04 -2.80 -12.14
C SER A 246 -22.15 -1.98 -10.85
N PRO A 247 -21.05 -1.56 -10.21
CA PRO A 247 -21.17 -0.61 -9.13
C PRO A 247 -21.86 0.59 -9.76
N THR A 248 -23.06 0.89 -9.29
CA THR A 248 -23.76 2.12 -9.65
C THR A 248 -22.79 3.23 -9.30
N ALA A 249 -22.09 3.75 -10.30
CA ALA A 249 -21.26 4.92 -10.10
C ALA A 249 -22.22 5.95 -9.49
N PRO A 250 -21.96 6.44 -8.26
CA PRO A 250 -22.77 7.50 -7.72
C PRO A 250 -22.72 8.62 -8.75
N SER A 251 -23.88 9.01 -9.28
CA SER A 251 -23.97 10.19 -10.14
C SER A 251 -23.32 11.35 -9.39
N LEU A 252 -22.70 12.29 -10.11
CA LEU A 252 -22.17 13.52 -9.51
C LEU A 252 -23.21 14.21 -8.59
N ALA A 253 -24.50 14.06 -8.91
CA ALA A 253 -25.62 14.49 -8.09
C ALA A 253 -25.73 13.76 -6.73
N THR A 254 -25.41 12.47 -6.69
CA THR A 254 -25.41 11.64 -5.47
C THR A 254 -24.18 11.90 -4.60
N GLU A 255 -23.00 12.17 -5.18
CA GLU A 255 -21.82 12.63 -4.43
C GLU A 255 -22.02 14.05 -3.88
N LEU A 256 -22.67 14.95 -4.63
CA LEU A 256 -23.05 16.28 -4.14
C LEU A 256 -24.14 16.24 -3.06
N ALA A 257 -25.07 15.28 -3.11
CA ALA A 257 -26.06 15.08 -2.05
C ALA A 257 -25.43 14.49 -0.78
N GLN A 258 -24.48 13.55 -0.90
CA GLN A 258 -23.78 12.98 0.26
C GLN A 258 -22.80 13.96 0.91
N THR A 259 -22.14 14.82 0.12
CA THR A 259 -21.36 15.95 0.65
C THR A 259 -22.26 17.05 1.23
N GLY A 260 -23.47 17.25 0.69
CA GLY A 260 -24.49 18.14 1.24
C GLY A 260 -25.09 17.65 2.58
N GLU A 261 -25.32 16.35 2.75
CA GLU A 261 -25.78 15.77 4.02
C GLU A 261 -24.66 15.65 5.07
N ALA A 262 -23.41 15.42 4.65
CA ALA A 262 -22.25 15.48 5.55
C ALA A 262 -21.91 16.93 5.97
N ALA A 263 -22.29 17.93 5.17
CA ALA A 263 -22.13 19.35 5.49
C ALA A 263 -23.23 19.92 6.41
N THR A 264 -24.38 19.24 6.53
CA THR A 264 -25.53 19.72 7.34
C THR A 264 -25.62 19.12 8.73
N LYS A 265 -24.82 18.10 9.05
CA LYS A 265 -24.55 17.75 10.45
C LYS A 265 -23.33 18.53 10.90
N PRO A 266 -23.48 19.62 11.67
CA PRO A 266 -22.32 20.32 12.22
C PRO A 266 -21.52 19.30 13.01
N LYS A 267 -20.24 19.13 12.63
CA LYS A 267 -19.25 18.39 13.44
C LYS A 267 -19.46 18.81 14.89
N LYS A 268 -19.68 17.85 15.79
CA LYS A 268 -19.91 18.13 17.21
C LYS A 268 -18.67 18.83 17.77
N THR A 269 -18.66 20.15 17.73
CA THR A 269 -17.63 20.98 18.34
C THR A 269 -17.77 20.88 19.85
N TYR A 270 -16.65 20.90 20.58
CA TYR A 270 -16.66 20.86 22.03
C TYR A 270 -17.59 21.93 22.65
N ALA A 271 -17.68 23.12 22.04
CA ALA A 271 -18.62 24.17 22.43
C ALA A 271 -20.10 23.72 22.47
N ARG A 272 -20.54 22.90 21.50
CA ARG A 272 -21.91 22.37 21.45
C ARG A 272 -22.15 21.29 22.51
N VAL A 273 -21.12 20.49 22.80
CA VAL A 273 -21.16 19.47 23.86
C VAL A 273 -21.11 20.12 25.26
N ALA A 274 -20.34 21.19 25.41
CA ALA A 274 -20.24 21.97 26.64
C ALA A 274 -21.49 22.82 26.93
N ALA A 275 -22.18 23.31 25.88
CA ALA A 275 -23.44 24.03 26.01
C ALA A 275 -24.63 23.14 26.40
N SER A 276 -24.52 21.83 26.22
CA SER A 276 -25.54 20.84 26.64
C SER A 276 -24.87 19.70 27.41
N PRO A 277 -24.39 19.96 28.64
CA PRO A 277 -23.79 18.92 29.46
C PRO A 277 -24.83 17.83 29.75
N PRO A 278 -24.45 16.55 29.70
CA PRO A 278 -25.37 15.46 30.05
C PRO A 278 -25.88 15.68 31.47
N LEU A 279 -27.20 15.68 31.64
CA LEU A 279 -27.84 15.83 32.95
C LEU A 279 -27.24 14.78 33.91
N PRO A 280 -26.73 15.18 35.08
CA PRO A 280 -26.20 14.24 36.05
C PRO A 280 -27.34 13.32 36.48
N LYS A 281 -27.26 12.04 36.10
CA LYS A 281 -28.09 11.00 36.72
C LYS A 281 -27.58 10.84 38.14
N PRO A 282 -28.39 11.09 39.17
CA PRO A 282 -27.93 10.96 40.54
C PRO A 282 -27.79 9.47 40.86
N ASN A 283 -26.58 8.94 40.72
CA ASN A 283 -26.22 7.67 41.34
C ASN A 283 -25.98 7.96 42.82
N HIS A 284 -27.01 7.83 43.64
CA HIS A 284 -26.87 7.97 45.10
C HIS A 284 -26.18 6.73 45.65
N THR A 285 -24.95 6.89 46.16
CA THR A 285 -24.25 5.83 46.90
C THR A 285 -24.60 5.94 48.37
N LEU A 286 -25.31 4.93 48.92
CA LEU A 286 -25.56 4.80 50.34
C LEU A 286 -24.48 3.90 50.96
N ILE A 287 -23.69 4.46 51.88
CA ILE A 287 -22.71 3.69 52.65
C ILE A 287 -23.36 3.36 53.99
N ILE A 288 -23.51 2.06 54.27
CA ILE A 288 -24.14 1.54 55.48
C ILE A 288 -23.04 0.89 56.31
N THR A 289 -22.83 1.41 57.52
CA THR A 289 -21.92 0.82 58.50
C THR A 289 -22.70 0.40 59.74
N SER A 290 -22.38 -0.78 60.25
CA SER A 290 -22.99 -1.34 61.46
C SER A 290 -21.88 -1.88 62.36
N THR A 291 -22.00 -1.61 63.65
CA THR A 291 -21.05 -2.07 64.68
C THR A 291 -21.55 -3.32 65.42
N ASP A 292 -22.71 -3.84 65.04
CA ASP A 292 -23.36 -4.99 65.70
C ASP A 292 -23.14 -6.28 64.90
N SER A 293 -22.66 -7.33 65.56
CA SER A 293 -22.28 -8.61 64.95
C SER A 293 -23.47 -9.40 64.39
N LYS A 294 -24.70 -9.07 64.82
CA LYS A 294 -25.94 -9.66 64.30
C LYS A 294 -26.53 -8.91 63.10
N ASN A 295 -26.04 -7.69 62.82
CA ASN A 295 -26.48 -6.86 61.71
C ASN A 295 -25.39 -6.84 60.63
N THR A 296 -25.23 -7.99 59.97
CA THR A 296 -24.41 -8.12 58.76
C THR A 296 -24.97 -7.26 57.63
N ALA A 297 -24.07 -6.80 56.75
CA ALA A 297 -24.40 -5.88 55.66
C ALA A 297 -25.57 -6.40 54.79
N GLU A 298 -25.61 -7.70 54.53
CA GLU A 298 -26.67 -8.34 53.75
C GLU A 298 -28.05 -8.23 54.40
N ASN A 299 -28.14 -8.50 55.72
CA ASN A 299 -29.39 -8.42 56.48
C ASN A 299 -29.93 -6.98 56.57
N ILE A 300 -29.03 -5.98 56.67
CA ILE A 300 -29.43 -4.58 56.65
C ILE A 300 -29.92 -4.15 55.26
N ILE A 301 -29.24 -4.60 54.20
CA ILE A 301 -29.65 -4.30 52.82
C ILE A 301 -31.05 -4.88 52.53
N GLU A 302 -31.33 -6.09 53.02
CA GLU A 302 -32.62 -6.76 52.85
C GLU A 302 -33.75 -6.03 53.60
N ARG A 303 -33.51 -5.61 54.84
CA ARG A 303 -34.45 -4.75 55.60
C ARG A 303 -34.72 -3.40 54.92
N ILE A 304 -33.69 -2.78 54.33
CA ILE A 304 -33.86 -1.53 53.60
C ILE A 304 -34.69 -1.74 52.32
N ARG A 305 -34.52 -2.88 51.64
CA ARG A 305 -35.38 -3.23 50.50
C ARG A 305 -36.84 -3.41 50.92
N GLU A 306 -37.10 -4.18 51.97
CA GLU A 306 -38.46 -4.37 52.50
C GLU A 306 -39.12 -3.03 52.93
N ALA A 307 -38.36 -2.14 53.57
CA ALA A 307 -38.83 -0.82 53.97
C ALA A 307 -39.08 0.14 52.78
N LEU A 308 -38.40 -0.06 51.65
CA LEU A 308 -38.61 0.71 50.42
C LEU A 308 -39.78 0.15 49.60
N ASP A 309 -39.96 -1.18 49.55
CA ASP A 309 -41.09 -1.80 48.86
C ASP A 309 -42.42 -1.50 49.57
N THR A 310 -42.46 -1.48 50.89
CA THR A 310 -43.66 -1.07 51.67
C THR A 310 -44.03 0.42 51.54
N LYS A 311 -43.10 1.26 51.06
CA LYS A 311 -43.36 2.68 50.74
C LYS A 311 -43.96 2.89 49.35
N LYS A 312 -43.93 1.88 48.48
CA LYS A 312 -44.52 1.95 47.14
C LYS A 312 -46.04 2.04 47.17
N ASP A 313 -46.66 1.58 48.26
CA ASP A 313 -48.11 1.66 48.49
C ASP A 313 -48.57 3.04 48.98
N TRP A 314 -47.66 3.89 49.49
CA TRP A 314 -47.98 5.24 49.96
C TRP A 314 -48.10 6.27 48.84
N SER A 315 -47.58 5.98 47.64
CA SER A 315 -47.63 6.90 46.49
C SER A 315 -48.91 6.77 45.65
N GLN A 316 -49.86 5.90 46.03
CA GLN A 316 -51.18 5.77 45.37
C GLN A 316 -52.35 6.36 46.16
N SER A 317 -52.12 7.05 47.29
CA SER A 317 -53.19 7.74 48.06
C SER A 317 -53.00 9.27 48.16
N ARG A 318 -52.55 9.91 47.09
CA ARG A 318 -52.69 11.37 46.90
C ARG A 318 -53.14 11.70 45.49
#